data_AF-A0A8J9SCK2-F1
#
_entry.id   AF-A0A8J9SCK2-F1
#
_cell.length_a   1.000
_cell.length_b   1.000
_cell.length_c   1.000
_cell.angle_alpha   90.00
_cell.angle_beta   90.00
_cell.angle_gamma   90.00
#
_symmetry.space_group_name_H-M   'P 1'
#
loop_
_entity.id
_entity.type
_entity.pdbx_description
1 polymer ?
#
loop_
_entity_poly.entity_id
_entity_poly.type
_entity_poly.pdbx_seq_one_letter_code
_entity_poly.pdbx_strand_id
1 'polypeptide(L)'
;MTKIAGLLVKTLAKPLSKRIKHEFSRYPVTQRLLINIGQTSHQFSSRMTIWSAGYKVRSITPLEEEKAMKEGAELVGETFILGVSVGWLLWEYNRSKEKENDKESKRRAASKAERDSLQAKLHALDARLKALEVVVKANSESLLNLGP
;
A
#
# COMPACT_ATOMS: atom_id res chain seq x y z
N MET A 1 12.69 6.54 -4.38
CA MET A 1 12.65 5.14 -4.84
C MET A 1 11.65 4.89 -5.97
N THR A 2 10.50 5.58 -6.01
CA THR A 2 9.46 5.40 -7.06
C THR A 2 9.91 5.64 -8.49
N LYS A 3 10.86 6.56 -8.73
CA LYS A 3 11.33 6.90 -10.09
C LYS A 3 12.25 5.86 -10.74
N ILE A 4 13.02 5.10 -9.96
CA ILE A 4 13.97 4.08 -10.48
C ILE A 4 13.27 2.77 -10.79
N ALA A 5 12.29 2.38 -9.96
CA ALA A 5 11.45 1.21 -10.21
C ALA A 5 10.66 1.34 -11.52
N GLY A 6 10.07 2.52 -11.79
CA GLY A 6 9.37 2.78 -13.05
C GLY A 6 10.28 2.73 -14.30
N LEU A 7 11.55 3.11 -14.16
CA LEU A 7 12.54 3.03 -15.24
C LEU A 7 12.99 1.59 -15.50
N LEU A 8 13.27 0.79 -14.47
CA LEU A 8 13.65 -0.62 -14.62
C LEU A 8 12.53 -1.45 -15.25
N VAL A 9 11.29 -1.20 -14.84
CA VAL A 9 10.11 -1.82 -15.45
C VAL A 9 10.08 -1.51 -16.94
N LYS A 10 10.13 -0.24 -17.38
CA LYS A 10 10.12 0.11 -18.81
C LYS A 10 11.34 -0.42 -19.59
N THR A 11 12.50 -0.51 -18.96
CA THR A 11 13.77 -0.87 -19.61
C THR A 11 13.93 -2.39 -19.78
N LEU A 12 13.35 -3.19 -18.87
CA LEU A 12 13.38 -4.65 -18.94
C LEU A 12 12.12 -5.22 -19.62
N ALA A 13 10.98 -4.54 -19.49
CA ALA A 13 9.72 -4.84 -20.14
C ALA A 13 9.83 -5.04 -21.66
N LYS A 14 10.36 -4.03 -22.35
CA LYS A 14 10.43 -3.99 -23.80
C LYS A 14 11.33 -5.09 -24.39
N PRO A 15 12.57 -5.33 -23.89
CA PRO A 15 13.37 -6.43 -24.40
C PRO A 15 12.79 -7.80 -24.04
N LEU A 16 12.13 -7.96 -22.89
CA LEU A 16 11.52 -9.23 -22.51
C LEU A 16 10.27 -9.53 -23.35
N SER A 17 9.40 -8.55 -23.59
CA SER A 17 8.26 -8.70 -24.52
C SER A 17 8.71 -9.02 -25.94
N LYS A 18 9.81 -8.41 -26.41
CA LYS A 18 10.39 -8.74 -27.73
C LYS A 18 10.95 -10.18 -27.77
N ARG A 19 11.58 -10.66 -26.70
CA ARG A 19 12.10 -12.04 -26.61
C ARG A 19 10.98 -13.06 -26.48
N ILE A 20 9.97 -12.80 -25.66
CA ILE A 20 8.75 -13.62 -25.54
C ILE A 20 8.07 -13.72 -26.91
N LYS A 21 7.91 -12.61 -27.64
CA LYS A 21 7.39 -12.62 -29.02
C LYS A 21 8.22 -13.44 -29.99
N HIS A 22 9.55 -13.45 -29.85
CA HIS A 22 10.45 -14.18 -30.75
C HIS A 22 10.44 -15.70 -30.47
N GLU A 23 10.46 -16.10 -29.20
CA GLU A 23 10.45 -17.51 -28.79
C GLU A 23 9.07 -18.15 -28.92
N PHE A 24 8.00 -17.44 -28.55
CA PHE A 24 6.64 -17.99 -28.59
C PHE A 24 6.13 -18.18 -30.02
N SER A 25 6.67 -17.42 -30.97
CA SER A 25 6.39 -17.58 -32.41
C SER A 25 7.09 -18.80 -33.02
N ARG A 26 8.04 -19.45 -32.32
CA ARG A 26 8.73 -20.65 -32.83
C ARG A 26 8.04 -21.96 -32.44
N TYR A 27 7.35 -22.02 -31.30
CA TYR A 27 6.71 -23.24 -30.82
C TYR A 27 5.19 -23.26 -31.09
N PRO A 28 4.65 -24.34 -31.69
CA PRO A 28 3.23 -24.40 -32.09
C PRO A 28 2.25 -24.48 -30.90
N VAL A 29 2.72 -24.85 -29.71
CA VAL A 29 1.91 -24.86 -28.49
C VAL A 29 1.74 -23.44 -27.95
N THR A 30 2.83 -22.66 -27.90
CA THR A 30 2.79 -21.27 -27.43
C THR A 30 2.07 -20.35 -28.41
N GLN A 31 2.18 -20.60 -29.72
CA GLN A 31 1.39 -19.89 -30.73
C GLN A 31 -0.11 -20.03 -30.48
N ARG A 32 -0.61 -21.26 -30.25
CA ARG A 32 -2.03 -21.50 -29.93
C ARG A 32 -2.47 -20.82 -28.65
N LEU A 33 -1.62 -20.81 -27.62
CA LEU A 33 -1.90 -20.08 -26.38
C LEU A 33 -2.07 -18.57 -26.65
N LEU A 34 -1.14 -17.96 -27.40
CA LEU A 34 -1.20 -16.54 -27.75
C LEU A 34 -2.42 -16.20 -28.61
N ILE A 35 -2.75 -17.05 -29.59
CA ILE A 35 -3.96 -16.90 -30.41
C ILE A 35 -5.20 -16.93 -29.49
N ASN A 36 -5.30 -17.90 -28.59
CA ASN A 36 -6.43 -18.00 -27.66
C ASN A 36 -6.55 -16.77 -26.76
N ILE A 37 -5.42 -16.26 -26.24
CA ILE A 37 -5.39 -15.03 -25.44
C ILE A 37 -5.84 -13.83 -26.27
N GLY A 38 -5.33 -13.69 -27.50
CA GLY A 38 -5.73 -12.61 -28.41
C GLY A 38 -7.20 -12.65 -28.77
N GLN A 39 -7.73 -13.83 -29.13
CA GLN A 39 -9.16 -14.01 -29.42
C GLN A 39 -10.02 -13.70 -28.19
N THR A 40 -9.60 -14.15 -27.00
CA THR A 40 -10.34 -13.88 -25.75
C THR A 40 -10.35 -12.39 -25.45
N SER A 41 -9.21 -11.71 -25.59
CA SER A 41 -9.08 -10.26 -25.41
C SER A 41 -9.99 -9.51 -26.39
N HIS A 42 -9.95 -9.89 -27.66
CA HIS A 42 -10.81 -9.29 -28.70
C HIS A 42 -12.29 -9.50 -28.40
N GLN A 43 -12.68 -10.73 -28.04
CA GLN A 43 -14.06 -11.04 -27.67
C GLN A 43 -14.50 -10.26 -26.44
N PHE A 44 -13.63 -10.13 -25.44
CA PHE A 44 -13.91 -9.36 -24.24
C PHE A 44 -14.15 -7.87 -24.57
N SER A 45 -13.23 -7.24 -25.31
CA SER A 45 -13.35 -5.84 -25.72
C SER A 45 -14.60 -5.57 -26.56
N SER A 46 -14.85 -6.41 -27.56
CA SER A 46 -16.03 -6.33 -28.41
C SER A 46 -17.33 -6.54 -27.62
N ARG A 47 -17.37 -7.48 -26.68
CA ARG A 47 -18.51 -7.66 -25.76
C ARG A 47 -18.76 -6.41 -24.93
N MET A 48 -17.70 -5.87 -24.33
CA MET A 48 -17.79 -4.72 -23.44
C MET A 48 -18.29 -3.48 -24.18
N THR A 49 -17.85 -3.30 -25.44
CA THR A 49 -18.27 -2.21 -26.33
C THR A 49 -19.74 -2.33 -26.73
N ILE A 50 -20.20 -3.52 -27.12
CA ILE A 50 -21.60 -3.75 -27.50
C ILE A 50 -22.52 -3.58 -26.28
N TRP A 51 -22.07 -4.09 -25.12
CA TRP A 51 -22.80 -3.99 -23.86
C TRP A 51 -22.90 -2.54 -23.36
N SER A 52 -21.82 -1.77 -23.41
CA SER A 52 -21.84 -0.35 -23.01
C SER A 52 -22.72 0.51 -23.92
N ALA A 53 -22.86 0.12 -25.18
CA ALA A 53 -23.78 0.73 -26.14
C ALA A 53 -25.26 0.28 -25.95
N GLY A 54 -25.55 -0.61 -25.00
CA GLY A 54 -26.92 -1.07 -24.68
C GLY A 54 -27.45 -2.17 -25.60
N TYR A 55 -26.63 -2.73 -26.48
CA TYR A 55 -27.03 -3.78 -27.41
C TYR A 55 -26.74 -5.19 -26.85
N LYS A 56 -27.51 -6.18 -27.30
CA LYS A 56 -27.29 -7.60 -26.94
C LYS A 56 -26.25 -8.21 -27.88
N VAL A 57 -25.18 -8.78 -27.32
CA VAL A 57 -24.13 -9.47 -28.09
C VAL A 57 -24.72 -10.70 -28.78
N ARG A 58 -24.70 -10.72 -30.13
CA ARG A 58 -25.14 -11.88 -30.94
C ARG A 58 -23.98 -12.80 -31.31
N SER A 59 -22.98 -12.27 -32.00
CA SER A 59 -21.78 -12.99 -32.41
C SER A 59 -20.64 -12.00 -32.61
N ILE A 60 -19.42 -12.41 -32.28
CA ILE A 60 -18.21 -11.61 -32.50
C ILE A 60 -17.37 -12.38 -33.49
N THR A 61 -17.05 -11.74 -34.61
CA THR A 61 -16.20 -12.32 -35.65
C THR A 61 -14.80 -12.55 -35.07
N PRO A 62 -14.25 -13.78 -35.16
CA PRO A 62 -12.90 -14.03 -34.70
C PRO A 62 -11.89 -13.28 -35.56
N LEU A 63 -10.77 -12.90 -34.96
CA LEU A 63 -9.65 -12.29 -35.67
C LEU A 63 -8.91 -13.31 -36.53
N GLU A 64 -8.18 -12.82 -37.52
CA GLU A 64 -7.17 -13.62 -38.22
C GLU A 64 -6.10 -14.13 -37.23
N GLU A 65 -5.61 -15.35 -37.42
CA GLU A 65 -4.69 -16.00 -36.49
C GLU A 65 -3.41 -15.20 -36.25
N GLU A 66 -2.82 -14.60 -37.30
CA GLU A 66 -1.61 -13.78 -37.16
C GLU A 66 -1.88 -12.53 -36.30
N LYS A 67 -3.03 -11.88 -36.50
CA LYS A 67 -3.42 -10.70 -35.75
C LYS A 67 -3.73 -11.06 -34.29
N ALA A 68 -4.47 -12.15 -34.06
CA ALA A 68 -4.75 -12.65 -32.71
C ALA A 68 -3.47 -13.00 -31.95
N MET A 69 -2.49 -13.63 -32.62
CA MET A 69 -1.19 -13.93 -32.03
C MET A 69 -0.45 -12.66 -31.60
N LYS A 70 -0.42 -11.63 -32.45
CA LYS A 70 0.21 -10.33 -32.13
C LYS A 70 -0.45 -9.64 -30.94
N GLU A 71 -1.79 -9.59 -30.92
CA GLU A 71 -2.55 -9.01 -29.81
C GLU A 71 -2.34 -9.77 -28.49
N GLY A 72 -2.38 -11.11 -28.54
CA GLY A 72 -2.12 -11.94 -27.37
C GLY A 72 -0.71 -11.75 -26.82
N ALA A 73 0.29 -11.62 -27.69
CA ALA A 73 1.67 -11.39 -27.27
C ALA A 73 1.89 -9.99 -26.67
N GLU A 74 1.18 -8.98 -27.15
CA GLU A 74 1.19 -7.64 -26.53
C GLU A 74 0.58 -7.70 -25.13
N LEU A 75 -0.58 -8.33 -24.98
CA LEU A 75 -1.29 -8.45 -23.70
C LEU A 75 -0.46 -9.20 -22.64
N VAL A 76 0.20 -10.30 -23.02
CA VAL A 76 1.09 -11.05 -22.12
C VAL A 76 2.25 -10.17 -21.66
N GLY A 77 2.84 -9.41 -22.58
CA GLY A 77 3.90 -8.46 -22.27
C GLY A 77 3.42 -7.40 -21.28
N GLU A 78 2.29 -6.75 -21.54
CA GLU A 78 1.72 -5.73 -20.66
C GLU A 78 1.38 -6.29 -19.26
N THR A 79 0.75 -7.46 -19.21
CA THR A 79 0.39 -8.13 -17.95
C THR A 79 1.62 -8.46 -17.11
N PHE A 80 2.71 -8.91 -17.73
CA PHE A 80 3.97 -9.19 -17.04
C PHE A 80 4.54 -7.94 -16.37
N ILE A 81 4.56 -6.82 -17.10
CA ILE A 81 5.08 -5.52 -16.64
C ILE A 81 4.25 -5.01 -15.47
N LEU A 82 2.92 -5.07 -15.60
CA LEU A 82 2.00 -4.68 -14.55
C LEU A 82 2.16 -5.58 -13.33
N GLY A 83 2.28 -6.89 -13.52
CA GLY A 83 2.49 -7.85 -12.44
C GLY A 83 3.76 -7.57 -11.65
N VAL A 84 4.90 -7.34 -12.31
CA VAL A 84 6.15 -6.95 -11.65
C VAL A 84 6.01 -5.63 -10.90
N SER A 85 5.34 -4.64 -11.51
CA SER A 85 5.13 -3.32 -10.90
C SER A 85 4.27 -3.38 -9.65
N VAL A 86 3.14 -4.09 -9.73
CA VAL A 86 2.21 -4.29 -8.61
C VAL A 86 2.88 -5.12 -7.52
N GLY A 87 3.58 -6.20 -7.88
CA GLY A 87 4.32 -7.04 -6.93
C GLY A 87 5.37 -6.24 -6.15
N TRP A 88 6.15 -5.39 -6.83
CA TRP A 88 7.10 -4.49 -6.18
C TRP A 88 6.41 -3.51 -5.22
N LEU A 89 5.31 -2.91 -5.66
CA LEU A 89 4.55 -1.95 -4.84
C LEU A 89 3.98 -2.61 -3.59
N LEU A 90 3.40 -3.80 -3.71
CA LEU A 90 2.88 -4.56 -2.57
C LEU A 90 3.99 -4.96 -1.59
N TRP A 91 5.16 -5.34 -2.11
CA TRP A 91 6.32 -5.67 -1.28
C TRP A 91 6.84 -4.46 -0.50
N GLU A 92 7.02 -3.31 -1.16
CA GLU A 92 7.45 -2.07 -0.51
C GLU A 92 6.40 -1.60 0.51
N TYR A 93 5.11 -1.72 0.18
CA TYR A 93 4.01 -1.39 1.08
C TYR A 93 4.05 -2.24 2.35
N ASN A 94 4.21 -3.55 2.22
CA ASN A 94 4.30 -4.45 3.38
C ASN A 94 5.54 -4.13 4.25
N ARG A 95 6.69 -3.90 3.60
CA ARG A 95 7.93 -3.54 4.30
C ARG A 95 7.87 -2.15 4.94
N SER A 96 7.12 -1.22 4.36
CA SER A 96 6.93 0.12 4.91
C SER A 96 5.99 0.12 6.11
N LYS A 97 4.94 -0.71 6.10
CA LYS A 97 4.03 -0.90 7.24
C LYS A 97 4.74 -1.35 8.50
N GLU A 98 5.67 -2.29 8.37
CA GLU A 98 6.45 -2.80 9.50
C GLU A 98 7.28 -1.68 10.15
N LYS A 99 7.90 -0.82 9.33
CA LYS A 99 8.66 0.34 9.81
C LYS A 99 7.80 1.43 10.43
N GLU A 100 6.57 1.59 9.95
CA GLU A 100 5.64 2.60 10.47
C GLU A 100 5.10 2.19 11.83
N ASN A 101 4.72 0.92 12.00
CA ASN A 101 4.30 0.36 13.29
C ASN A 101 5.40 0.47 14.36
N ASP A 102 6.66 0.21 13.99
CA ASP A 102 7.81 0.35 14.89
C ASP A 102 8.09 1.81 15.29
N LYS A 103 7.86 2.76 14.39
CA LYS A 103 7.98 4.18 14.71
C LYS A 103 6.83 4.65 15.59
N GLU A 104 5.63 4.16 15.33
CA GLU A 104 4.45 4.53 16.08
C GLU A 104 4.49 3.95 17.51
N SER A 105 4.94 2.70 17.67
CA SER A 105 5.12 2.09 18.99
C SER A 105 6.13 2.86 19.84
N LYS A 106 7.26 3.27 19.26
CA LYS A 106 8.27 4.11 19.93
C LYS A 106 7.72 5.48 20.31
N ARG A 107 6.94 6.13 19.42
CA ARG A 107 6.28 7.41 19.73
C ARG A 107 5.27 7.26 20.86
N ARG A 108 4.43 6.22 20.83
CA ARG A 108 3.45 5.94 21.89
C ARG A 108 4.13 5.65 23.22
N ALA A 109 5.24 4.91 23.22
CA ALA A 109 6.03 4.63 24.43
C ALA A 109 6.65 5.91 25.01
N ALA A 110 7.22 6.78 24.18
CA ALA A 110 7.77 8.07 24.62
C ALA A 110 6.70 8.98 25.23
N SER A 111 5.54 9.13 24.58
CA SER A 111 4.44 9.93 25.12
C SER A 111 3.85 9.34 26.42
N LYS A 112 3.88 8.02 26.59
CA LYS A 112 3.43 7.39 27.84
C LYS A 112 4.41 7.68 28.98
N ALA A 113 5.71 7.52 28.75
CA ALA A 113 6.73 7.84 29.75
C ALA A 113 6.69 9.32 30.18
N GLU A 114 6.45 10.23 29.24
CA GLU A 114 6.26 11.64 29.54
C GLU A 114 5.04 11.87 30.44
N ARG A 115 3.88 11.31 30.11
CA ARG A 115 2.66 11.39 30.93
C ARG A 115 2.87 10.85 32.34
N ASP A 116 3.52 9.69 32.47
CA ASP A 116 3.80 9.07 33.77
C ASP A 116 4.71 9.97 34.63
N SER A 117 5.72 10.61 34.00
CA SER A 117 6.61 11.55 34.69
C SER A 117 5.89 12.84 35.14
N LEU A 118 4.98 13.36 34.32
CA LEU A 118 4.14 14.52 34.67
C LEU A 118 3.18 14.17 35.81
N GLN A 119 2.56 12.99 35.75
CA GLN A 119 1.66 12.52 36.79
C GLN A 119 2.41 12.34 38.13
N ALA A 120 3.62 11.79 38.12
CA ALA A 120 4.46 11.69 39.30
C ALA A 120 4.80 13.07 39.90
N LYS A 121 5.11 14.06 39.05
CA LYS A 121 5.34 15.45 39.49
C LYS A 121 4.08 16.08 40.09
N LEU A 122 2.91 15.86 39.50
CA LEU A 122 1.64 16.34 40.04
C LEU A 122 1.35 15.74 41.42
N HIS A 123 1.53 14.42 41.59
CA HIS A 123 1.37 13.78 42.90
C HIS A 123 2.36 14.32 43.95
N ALA A 124 3.62 14.56 43.56
CA ALA A 124 4.60 15.15 44.46
C ALA A 124 4.25 16.60 44.87
N LEU A 125 3.69 17.39 43.95
CA LEU A 125 3.20 18.74 44.24
C LEU A 125 1.97 18.72 45.16
N ASP A 126 1.01 17.83 44.92
CA ASP A 126 -0.17 17.66 45.79
C ASP A 126 0.22 17.30 47.24
N ALA A 127 1.19 16.39 47.39
CA ALA A 127 1.72 16.04 48.70
C ALA A 127 2.38 17.23 49.42
N ARG A 128 3.12 18.07 48.69
CA ARG A 128 3.74 19.28 49.26
C ARG A 128 2.70 20.33 49.64
N LEU A 129 1.66 20.53 48.83
CA LEU A 129 0.56 21.45 49.14
C LEU A 129 -0.18 21.02 50.41
N LYS A 130 -0.52 19.73 50.55
CA LYS A 130 -1.13 19.21 51.78
C LYS A 130 -0.25 19.42 53.01
N ALA A 131 1.06 19.19 52.89
CA ALA A 131 1.98 19.44 54.00
C ALA A 131 2.01 20.93 54.39
N LEU A 132 2.01 21.84 53.42
CA LEU A 132 1.94 23.28 53.65
C LEU A 132 0.62 23.69 54.30
N GLU A 133 -0.53 23.15 53.85
CA GLU A 133 -1.83 23.42 54.46
C GLU A 133 -1.87 23.04 55.94
N VAL A 134 -1.29 21.89 56.30
CA VAL A 134 -1.20 21.45 57.70
C VAL A 134 -0.37 22.43 58.53
N VAL A 135 0.79 22.87 58.00
CA VAL A 135 1.66 23.84 58.69
C VAL A 135 0.97 25.19 58.85
N VAL A 136 0.29 25.69 57.81
CA VAL A 136 -0.44 26.96 57.87
C VAL A 136 -1.58 26.89 58.89
N LYS A 137 -2.34 25.79 58.94
CA LYS A 137 -3.40 25.59 59.94
C LYS A 137 -2.83 25.56 61.36
N ALA A 138 -1.79 24.77 61.60
CA ALA A 138 -1.13 24.70 62.92
C ALA A 138 -0.58 26.07 63.36
N ASN A 139 0.00 26.83 62.43
CA ASN A 139 0.50 28.17 62.70
C ASN A 139 -0.66 29.17 62.98
N SER A 140 -1.77 29.05 62.26
CA SER A 140 -2.96 29.90 62.49
C SER A 140 -3.62 29.64 63.85
N GLU A 141 -3.70 28.38 64.29
CA GLU A 141 -4.20 28.01 65.62
C GLU A 141 -3.26 28.48 66.73
N SER A 142 -1.95 28.42 66.49
CA SER A 142 -0.94 28.93 67.43
C SER A 142 -1.01 30.46 67.58
N LEU A 143 -1.29 31.18 66.50
CA LEU A 143 -1.48 32.64 66.52
C LEU A 143 -2.80 33.04 67.20
N LEU A 144 -3.86 32.24 67.10
CA LEU A 144 -5.13 32.48 67.79
C LEU A 144 -5.04 32.23 69.31
N ASN A 145 -4.20 31.30 69.76
CA ASN A 145 -3.94 31.03 71.18
C ASN A 145 -2.95 32.01 71.84
N LEU A 146 -2.34 32.92 71.07
CA LEU A 146 -1.43 33.97 71.53
C LEU A 146 -2.07 35.37 71.51
N GLY A 147 -3.37 35.46 71.22
CA GLY A 147 -4.15 36.69 71.42
C GLY A 147 -4.49 36.90 72.90
N PRO A 148 -4.31 38.10 73.45
CA PRO A 148 -4.58 38.41 74.87
C PRO A 148 -6.05 38.29 75.26
#